data_AF-A0A380HAM9-F1
#
_entry.id   AF-A0A380HAM9-F1
#
_cell.length_a   1.000
_cell.length_b   1.000
_cell.length_c   1.000
_cell.angle_alpha   90.00
_cell.angle_beta   90.00
_cell.angle_gamma   90.00
#
_symmetry.space_group_name_H-M   'P 1'
#
loop_
_entity.id
_entity.type
_entity.pdbx_description
1 polymer ?
#
loop_
_entity_poly.entity_id
_entity_poly.type
_entity_poly.pdbx_seq_one_letter_code
_entity_poly.pdbx_strand_id
1 'polypeptide(L)'
;MLVLIATYILAKLEKVLNKVVHASIKVLVVGPVALLVTGFLAFIIVGPVVLLIGTGITNAVTFVFEHVGWLGGAIYGLVYAPLVITGLHHMFLAVDFQLMGSRLGGTYLWPIVAISNICQGYTTFGAWYVYKRRRMSKK
;
A
#
# COMPACT_ATOMS: atom_id res chain seq x y z
N MET A 1 6.97 5.26 2.45
CA MET A 1 7.45 6.44 3.22
C MET A 1 6.47 6.87 4.32
N LEU A 2 5.18 7.06 4.01
CA LEU A 2 4.15 7.40 5.01
C LEU A 2 4.00 6.39 6.14
N VAL A 3 4.02 5.10 5.82
CA VAL A 3 3.97 4.02 6.83
C VAL A 3 5.20 4.05 7.73
N LEU A 4 6.39 4.36 7.20
CA LEU A 4 7.63 4.44 8.00
C LEU A 4 7.62 5.61 8.98
N ILE A 5 7.06 6.75 8.57
CA ILE A 5 6.90 7.93 9.43
C ILE A 5 5.81 7.68 10.48
N ALA A 6 4.68 7.10 10.07
CA ALA A 6 3.60 6.74 10.98
C ALA A 6 4.02 5.69 12.01
N THR A 7 4.78 4.66 11.62
CA THR A 7 5.30 3.65 12.55
C THR A 7 6.39 4.22 13.46
N TYR A 8 7.19 5.17 12.99
CA TYR A 8 8.14 5.88 13.85
C TYR A 8 7.44 6.72 14.94
N ILE A 9 6.38 7.46 14.55
CA ILE A 9 5.56 8.23 15.50
C ILE A 9 4.86 7.28 16.47
N LEU A 10 4.28 6.19 15.97
CA LEU A 10 3.64 5.16 16.80
C LEU A 10 4.62 4.57 17.82
N ALA A 11 5.82 4.17 17.38
CA ALA A 11 6.85 3.59 18.26
C ALA A 11 7.30 4.56 19.36
N LYS A 12 7.38 5.86 19.05
CA LYS A 12 7.69 6.92 20.03
C LYS A 12 6.55 7.11 21.02
N LEU A 13 5.30 7.12 20.55
CA LEU A 13 4.11 7.30 21.37
C LEU A 13 3.89 6.09 22.30
N GLU A 14 4.09 4.88 21.79
CA GLU A 14 3.98 3.63 22.53
C GLU A 14 5.02 3.53 23.67
N LYS A 15 6.25 4.01 23.44
CA LYS A 15 7.28 4.12 24.49
C LYS A 15 6.88 5.06 25.62
N VAL A 16 6.17 6.14 25.33
CA VAL A 16 5.70 7.10 26.34
C VAL A 16 4.51 6.53 27.11
N LEU A 17 3.51 5.96 26.42
CA LEU A 17 2.37 5.32 27.06
C LEU A 17 2.78 4.13 27.93
N ASN A 18 3.79 3.37 27.52
CA ASN A 18 4.33 2.26 28.31
C ASN A 18 4.95 2.68 29.65
N LYS A 19 5.36 3.95 29.81
CA LYS A 19 5.89 4.48 31.08
C LYS A 19 4.79 4.92 32.04
N VAL A 20 3.60 5.28 31.53
CA VAL A 20 2.50 5.82 32.33
C VAL A 20 1.50 4.73 32.72
N VAL A 21 1.33 3.70 31.89
CA VAL A 21 0.30 2.67 32.09
C VAL A 21 0.81 1.48 32.90
N HIS A 22 0.05 1.12 33.94
CA HIS A 22 0.31 -0.01 34.84
C HIS A 22 0.30 -1.36 34.09
N ALA A 23 1.20 -2.28 34.46
CA ALA A 23 1.50 -3.49 33.68
C ALA A 23 0.28 -4.38 33.36
N SER A 24 -0.73 -4.39 34.23
CA SER A 24 -1.92 -5.25 34.12
C SER A 24 -2.89 -4.88 33.00
N ILE A 25 -2.89 -3.62 32.55
CA ILE A 25 -3.81 -3.08 31.51
C ILE A 25 -3.07 -2.57 30.26
N LYS A 26 -1.75 -2.76 30.24
CA LYS A 26 -0.83 -2.21 29.24
C LYS A 26 -1.16 -2.66 27.82
N VAL A 27 -1.43 -3.95 27.60
CA VAL A 27 -1.76 -4.49 26.27
C VAL A 27 -3.14 -4.00 25.77
N LEU A 28 -4.09 -3.79 26.69
CA LEU A 28 -5.45 -3.37 26.37
C LEU A 28 -5.55 -1.85 26.09
N VAL A 29 -4.74 -1.04 26.75
CA VAL A 29 -4.84 0.43 26.67
C VAL A 29 -3.77 1.02 25.74
N VAL A 30 -2.53 0.54 25.79
CA VAL A 30 -1.43 1.16 25.05
C VAL A 30 -1.58 0.98 23.55
N GLY A 31 -1.91 -0.24 23.09
CA GLY A 31 -2.09 -0.52 21.67
C GLY A 31 -3.20 0.30 21.02
N PRO A 32 -4.45 0.23 21.52
CA PRO A 32 -5.58 0.95 20.92
C PRO A 32 -5.46 2.47 21.01
N VAL A 33 -5.02 3.01 22.15
CA VAL A 33 -4.90 4.46 22.34
C VAL A 33 -3.75 5.02 21.48
N ALA A 34 -2.61 4.32 21.40
CA ALA A 34 -1.52 4.75 20.53
C ALA A 34 -1.93 4.72 19.05
N LEU A 35 -2.65 3.68 18.62
CA LEU A 35 -3.19 3.59 17.25
C LEU A 35 -4.23 4.68 16.96
N LEU A 36 -5.15 4.96 17.90
CA LEU A 36 -6.15 6.01 17.74
C LEU A 36 -5.51 7.39 17.57
N VAL A 37 -4.61 7.76 18.48
CA VAL A 37 -3.95 9.07 18.45
C VAL A 37 -3.09 9.21 17.21
N THR A 38 -2.32 8.17 16.87
CA THR A 38 -1.48 8.18 15.66
C THR A 38 -2.34 8.20 14.39
N GLY A 39 -3.47 7.50 14.39
CA GLY A 39 -4.44 7.50 13.30
C GLY A 39 -5.04 8.88 13.06
N PHE A 40 -5.55 9.55 14.10
CA PHE A 40 -6.06 10.92 13.99
C PHE A 40 -5.00 11.90 13.51
N LEU A 41 -3.79 11.82 14.05
CA LEU A 41 -2.69 12.70 13.65
C LEU A 41 -2.26 12.46 12.20
N ALA A 42 -2.27 11.19 11.77
CA ALA A 42 -2.07 10.83 10.38
C ALA A 42 -3.18 11.43 9.51
N PHE A 43 -4.47 11.23 9.82
CA PHE A 43 -5.54 11.78 8.98
C PHE A 43 -5.55 13.31 8.88
N ILE A 44 -5.21 14.04 9.96
CA ILE A 44 -5.20 15.51 9.95
C ILE A 44 -4.05 16.06 9.10
N ILE A 45 -2.85 15.49 9.21
CA ILE A 45 -1.65 16.01 8.53
C ILE A 45 -1.50 15.40 7.13
N VAL A 46 -1.70 14.08 7.03
CA VAL A 46 -1.51 13.30 5.81
C VAL A 46 -2.72 13.42 4.89
N GLY A 47 -3.93 13.52 5.44
CA GLY A 47 -5.18 13.64 4.67
C GLY A 47 -5.12 14.69 3.56
N PRO A 48 -4.85 15.98 3.86
CA PRO A 48 -4.82 17.03 2.84
C PRO A 48 -3.70 16.83 1.80
N VAL A 49 -2.53 16.34 2.23
CA VAL A 49 -1.39 16.06 1.33
C VAL A 49 -1.74 14.91 0.37
N VAL A 50 -2.35 13.85 0.89
CA VAL A 50 -2.77 12.68 0.11
C VAL A 50 -3.91 13.04 -0.84
N LEU A 51 -4.84 13.92 -0.45
CA LEU A 51 -5.89 14.41 -1.34
C LEU A 51 -5.33 15.23 -2.50
N LEU A 52 -4.36 16.12 -2.25
CA LEU A 52 -3.71 16.90 -3.30
C LEU A 52 -2.96 16.01 -4.30
N ILE A 53 -2.14 15.10 -3.78
CA ILE A 53 -1.39 14.14 -4.60
C ILE A 53 -2.37 13.20 -5.34
N GLY A 54 -3.40 12.74 -4.66
CA GLY A 54 -4.39 11.83 -5.21
C GLY A 54 -5.19 12.44 -6.35
N THR A 55 -5.52 13.72 -6.25
CA THR A 55 -6.19 14.47 -7.33
C THR A 55 -5.27 14.57 -8.56
N GLY A 56 -3.98 14.84 -8.35
CA GLY A 56 -2.99 14.90 -9.42
C GLY A 56 -2.79 13.56 -10.13
N ILE A 57 -2.69 12.47 -9.36
CA ILE A 57 -2.57 11.11 -9.91
C ILE A 57 -3.85 10.70 -10.63
N THR A 58 -5.02 10.99 -10.07
CA THR A 58 -6.33 10.70 -10.68
C THR A 58 -6.45 11.36 -12.05
N ASN A 59 -6.06 12.63 -12.18
CA ASN A 59 -6.06 13.34 -13.45
C ASN A 59 -5.06 12.74 -14.45
N ALA A 60 -3.85 12.40 -14.01
CA ALA A 60 -2.84 11.77 -14.86
C ALA A 60 -3.27 10.38 -15.35
N VAL A 61 -3.85 9.56 -14.47
CA VAL A 61 -4.37 8.23 -14.81
C VAL A 61 -5.55 8.36 -15.77
N THR A 62 -6.51 9.25 -15.50
CA THR A 62 -7.69 9.44 -16.38
C THR A 62 -7.26 9.88 -17.78
N PHE A 63 -6.32 10.82 -17.88
CA PHE A 63 -5.76 11.28 -19.16
C PHE A 63 -5.09 10.14 -19.96
N VAL A 64 -4.28 9.31 -19.30
CA VAL A 64 -3.60 8.17 -19.94
C VAL A 64 -4.58 7.09 -20.36
N PHE A 65 -5.61 6.82 -19.55
CA PHE A 65 -6.61 5.81 -19.87
C PHE A 65 -7.57 6.23 -20.99
N GLU A 66 -7.88 7.53 -21.11
CA GLU A 66 -8.70 8.07 -22.22
C GLU A 66 -7.98 8.04 -23.57
N HIS A 67 -6.64 8.21 -23.59
CA HIS A 67 -5.87 8.23 -24.84
C HIS A 67 -5.29 6.86 -25.20
N VAL A 68 -4.79 6.09 -24.23
CA VAL A 68 -4.06 4.82 -24.46
C VAL A 68 -4.22 3.83 -23.28
N GLY A 69 -5.43 3.32 -23.06
CA GLY A 69 -5.76 2.45 -21.91
C GLY A 69 -4.87 1.21 -21.72
N TRP A 70 -4.41 0.57 -22.80
CA TRP A 70 -3.52 -0.60 -22.72
C TRP A 70 -2.09 -0.23 -22.29
N LEU A 71 -1.58 0.92 -22.74
CA LEU A 71 -0.24 1.40 -22.41
C LEU A 71 -0.20 1.92 -20.96
N GLY A 72 -1.29 2.55 -20.50
CA GLY A 72 -1.47 2.96 -19.11
C GLY A 72 -1.37 1.79 -18.14
N GLY A 73 -2.02 0.66 -18.46
CA GLY A 73 -1.91 -0.56 -17.65
C GLY A 73 -0.50 -1.15 -17.61
N ALA A 74 0.21 -1.14 -18.74
CA ALA A 74 1.58 -1.66 -18.83
C ALA A 74 2.60 -0.83 -18.03
N ILE A 75 2.54 0.51 -18.16
CA ILE A 75 3.41 1.42 -17.41
C ILE A 75 3.10 1.33 -15.92
N TYR A 76 1.82 1.33 -15.55
CA TYR A 76 1.40 1.20 -14.16
C TYR A 76 1.90 -0.12 -13.55
N GLY A 77 1.75 -1.25 -14.24
CA GLY A 77 2.26 -2.55 -13.76
C GLY A 77 3.77 -2.57 -13.53
N LEU A 78 4.55 -1.87 -14.38
CA LEU A 78 6.01 -1.79 -14.28
C LEU A 78 6.43 -0.91 -13.09
N VAL A 79 5.78 0.24 -12.92
CA VAL A 79 6.06 1.19 -11.82
C VAL A 79 5.50 0.69 -10.47
N TYR A 80 4.46 -0.14 -10.49
CA TYR A 80 3.85 -0.73 -9.29
C TYR A 80 4.85 -1.61 -8.53
N ALA A 81 5.66 -2.43 -9.20
CA ALA A 81 6.64 -3.31 -8.55
C ALA A 81 7.61 -2.58 -7.58
N PRO A 82 8.34 -1.52 -7.99
CA PRO A 82 9.19 -0.76 -7.06
C PRO A 82 8.39 0.06 -6.02
N LEU A 83 7.17 0.50 -6.35
CA LEU A 83 6.30 1.18 -5.38
C LEU A 83 5.79 0.25 -4.26
N VAL A 84 5.59 -1.03 -4.57
CA VAL A 84 5.24 -2.05 -3.58
C VAL A 84 6.41 -2.26 -2.62
N ILE A 85 7.63 -2.40 -3.13
CA ILE A 85 8.85 -2.59 -2.33
C ILE A 85 9.07 -1.41 -1.35
N THR A 86 8.77 -0.19 -1.78
CA THR A 86 8.93 1.03 -0.95
C THR A 86 7.73 1.33 -0.04
N GLY A 87 6.66 0.52 -0.13
CA GLY A 87 5.44 0.70 0.66
C GLY A 87 4.61 1.94 0.27
N LEU A 88 4.92 2.60 -0.84
CA LEU A 88 4.18 3.77 -1.32
C LEU A 88 2.82 3.39 -1.94
N HIS A 89 2.64 2.11 -2.29
CA HIS A 89 1.40 1.59 -2.85
C HIS A 89 0.16 1.79 -1.95
N HIS A 90 0.32 1.97 -0.63
CA HIS A 90 -0.79 2.29 0.27
C HIS A 90 -1.48 3.63 -0.06
N MET A 91 -0.78 4.57 -0.71
CA MET A 91 -1.39 5.81 -1.17
C MET A 91 -2.43 5.57 -2.26
N PHE A 92 -2.38 4.44 -2.98
CA PHE A 92 -3.36 4.10 -4.00
C PHE A 92 -4.76 3.89 -3.44
N LEU A 93 -4.92 3.50 -2.17
CA LEU A 93 -6.25 3.40 -1.55
C LEU A 93 -6.99 4.74 -1.54
N ALA A 94 -6.29 5.83 -1.25
CA ALA A 94 -6.91 7.16 -1.28
C ALA A 94 -7.23 7.61 -2.71
N VAL A 95 -6.36 7.28 -3.66
CA VAL A 95 -6.58 7.52 -5.10
C VAL A 95 -7.78 6.71 -5.60
N ASP A 96 -7.92 5.45 -5.18
CA ASP A 96 -9.04 4.58 -5.51
C ASP A 96 -10.36 5.15 -5.01
N PHE A 97 -10.42 5.62 -3.75
CA PHE A 97 -11.62 6.27 -3.22
C PHE A 97 -12.00 7.51 -4.02
N GLN A 98 -11.01 8.26 -4.52
CA GLN A 98 -11.24 9.42 -5.35
C GLN A 98 -11.73 9.04 -6.77
N LEU A 99 -11.15 8.00 -7.38
CA LEU A 99 -11.61 7.46 -8.66
C LEU A 99 -13.04 6.90 -8.58
N MET A 100 -13.38 6.21 -7.48
CA MET A 100 -14.72 5.69 -7.24
C MET A 100 -15.77 6.81 -7.13
N GLY A 101 -15.39 7.96 -6.57
CA GLY A 101 -16.23 9.16 -6.55
C GLY A 101 -16.25 9.97 -7.85
N SER A 102 -15.44 9.58 -8.84
CA SER A 102 -15.31 10.26 -10.14
C SER A 102 -16.27 9.65 -11.19
N ARG A 103 -16.39 10.29 -12.36
CA ARG A 103 -17.29 9.89 -13.47
C ARG A 103 -17.10 8.45 -13.97
N LEU A 104 -15.99 7.79 -13.64
CA LEU A 104 -15.71 6.40 -13.99
C LEU A 104 -16.48 5.37 -13.15
N GLY A 105 -16.96 5.72 -11.96
CA GLY A 105 -17.74 4.83 -11.09
C GLY A 105 -16.97 3.58 -10.60
N GLY A 106 -15.65 3.53 -10.77
CA GLY A 106 -14.81 2.38 -10.48
C GLY A 106 -13.32 2.68 -10.65
N THR A 107 -12.49 1.68 -10.32
CA THR A 107 -11.02 1.80 -10.36
C THR A 107 -10.41 0.72 -11.27
N TYR A 108 -9.53 1.15 -12.18
CA TYR A 108 -8.76 0.24 -13.05
C TYR A 108 -7.55 -0.37 -12.36
N LEU A 109 -7.22 0.09 -11.15
CA LEU A 109 -5.99 -0.27 -10.45
C LEU A 109 -6.11 -1.69 -9.85
N TRP A 110 -7.29 -2.05 -9.32
CA TRP A 110 -7.53 -3.35 -8.66
C TRP A 110 -7.39 -4.57 -9.58
N PRO A 111 -7.94 -4.57 -10.81
CA PRO A 111 -7.70 -5.67 -11.75
C PRO A 111 -6.21 -5.88 -12.05
N ILE A 112 -5.43 -4.81 -12.18
CA ILE A 112 -3.98 -4.90 -12.47
C ILE A 112 -3.24 -5.49 -11.26
N VAL A 113 -3.61 -5.09 -10.04
CA VAL A 113 -3.04 -5.66 -8.81
C VAL A 113 -3.39 -7.14 -8.66
N ALA A 114 -4.63 -7.53 -8.98
CA ALA A 114 -5.05 -8.93 -8.94
C ALA A 114 -4.22 -9.79 -9.92
N ILE A 115 -4.03 -9.32 -11.15
CA ILE A 115 -3.19 -9.99 -12.15
C ILE A 115 -1.73 -10.06 -11.68
N SER A 116 -1.20 -8.99 -11.08
CA SER A 116 0.16 -8.98 -10.52
C SER A 116 0.36 -10.06 -9.45
N ASN A 117 -0.60 -10.23 -8.53
CA ASN A 117 -0.53 -11.26 -7.48
C ASN A 117 -0.57 -12.67 -8.08
N ILE A 118 -1.40 -12.88 -9.10
CA ILE A 118 -1.48 -14.14 -9.84
C ILE A 118 -0.13 -14.44 -10.52
N CYS A 119 0.48 -13.47 -11.20
CA CYS A 119 1.80 -13.60 -11.82
C CYS A 119 2.91 -13.92 -10.80
N GLN A 120 2.88 -13.30 -9.62
CA GLN A 120 3.82 -13.60 -8.53
C GLN A 120 3.65 -15.05 -8.03
N GLY A 121 2.41 -15.53 -7.92
CA GLY A 121 2.10 -16.93 -7.62
C GLY A 121 2.69 -17.91 -8.64
N TYR A 122 2.49 -17.65 -9.93
CA TYR A 122 3.07 -18.47 -11.01
C TYR A 122 4.60 -18.44 -11.01
N THR A 123 5.20 -17.27 -10.78
CA THR A 123 6.66 -17.11 -10.73
C THR A 123 7.26 -17.95 -9.60
N THR A 124 6.63 -17.93 -8.43
CA THR A 124 7.06 -18.72 -7.26
C THR A 124 6.93 -20.22 -7.53
N PHE A 125 5.85 -20.65 -8.17
CA PHE A 125 5.65 -22.04 -8.57
C PHE A 125 6.69 -22.51 -9.61
N GLY A 126 6.99 -21.67 -10.61
CA GLY A 126 8.03 -21.95 -11.60
C GLY A 126 9.42 -22.03 -10.97
N ALA A 127 9.76 -21.12 -10.07
CA ALA A 127 11.01 -21.15 -9.32
C ALA A 127 11.15 -22.43 -8.47
N TRP A 128 10.06 -22.84 -7.80
CA TRP A 128 10.02 -24.10 -7.06
C TRP A 128 10.25 -25.32 -7.97
N TYR A 129 9.61 -25.36 -9.14
CA TYR A 129 9.77 -26.47 -10.10
C TYR A 129 11.21 -26.58 -10.62
N VAL A 130 11.81 -25.45 -10.98
CA VAL A 130 13.22 -25.37 -11.41
C VAL A 130 14.16 -25.79 -10.28
N TYR A 131 13.92 -25.31 -9.05
CA TYR A 131 14.69 -25.69 -7.87
C TYR A 131 14.59 -27.20 -7.60
N LYS A 132 13.40 -27.79 -7.68
CA LYS A 132 13.17 -29.23 -7.53
C LYS A 132 13.94 -30.05 -8.57
N ARG A 133 13.91 -29.66 -9.86
CA ARG A 133 14.71 -30.34 -10.91
C ARG A 133 16.21 -30.25 -10.65
N ARG A 134 16.72 -29.07 -10.28
CA ARG A 134 18.14 -28.88 -9.96
C ARG A 134 18.59 -29.71 -8.76
N ARG A 135 17.72 -29.91 -7.76
CA ARG A 135 18.02 -30.76 -6.59
C ARG A 135 18.04 -32.25 -6.94
N MET A 136 17.22 -32.71 -7.88
CA MET A 136 17.22 -34.12 -8.32
C MET A 136 18.36 -34.45 -9.28
N SER A 137 18.87 -33.48 -10.04
CA SER A 137 20.00 -33.67 -10.95
C SER A 137 21.38 -33.69 -10.27
N LYS A 138 21.46 -33.38 -8.97
CA LYS A 138 22.69 -33.39 -8.16
C LYS A 138 22.87 -34.69 -7.34
N LYS A 139 21.97 -35.66 -7.49
CA LYS A 139 22.15 -37.05 -7.04
C LYS A 139 22.53 -37.89 -8.25
#